data_AF-A0A3M2JVV2-F1
#
_entry.id   AF-A0A3M2JVV2-F1
#
_cell.length_a   1.000
_cell.length_b   1.000
_cell.length_c   1.000
_cell.angle_alpha   90.00
_cell.angle_beta   90.00
_cell.angle_gamma   90.00
#
_symmetry.space_group_name_H-M   'P 1'
#
loop_
_entity.id
_entity.type
_entity.pdbx_description
1 polymer ?
#
loop_
_entity_poly.entity_id
_entity_poly.type
_entity_poly.pdbx_seq_one_letter_code
_entity_poly.pdbx_strand_id
1 'polypeptide(L)'
;MPAERVAALATAVAELDTLIATTQAEQPALTALRPAEQPAPVLAGESLADAVADASADAQADAAAEQGATSTSDDVAGAGTAEGTAPTVAVSPSAAADEPDADPAATLLAAQVERVATLTAELQVVTQQTQEAAAAAAAAAEAARKEAQRTSLDSYDNGQIPASALCELDFAPGQQLRCDAAEALEQLNVEFAAAFGTNLVITDSYRSYSQQVACRRQKGSLCATPGTSNHGGGVAVDLGGRAYSFGTDQHDWMLANAERFGWTLPSWARATGSKPEPWHWEFVG
;
A
#
# COMPACT_ATOMS: atom_id res chain seq x y z
N MET A 1 41.29 -5.32 21.47
CA MET A 1 39.83 -5.46 21.66
C MET A 1 39.54 -6.32 22.90
N PRO A 2 38.83 -5.86 23.95
CA PRO A 2 38.53 -6.72 25.09
C PRO A 2 37.55 -7.82 24.66
N ALA A 3 37.92 -9.09 24.90
CA ALA A 3 37.19 -10.30 24.47
C ALA A 3 35.69 -10.30 24.81
N GLU A 4 35.30 -9.52 25.83
CA GLU A 4 33.92 -9.32 26.27
C GLU A 4 33.03 -8.65 25.21
N ARG A 5 33.55 -7.70 24.43
CA ARG A 5 32.78 -7.04 23.35
C ARG A 5 32.55 -7.95 22.14
N VAL A 6 33.52 -8.82 21.84
CA VAL A 6 33.41 -9.82 20.76
C VAL A 6 32.36 -10.89 21.11
N ALA A 7 32.32 -11.30 22.39
CA ALA A 7 31.29 -12.21 22.88
C ALA A 7 29.88 -11.60 22.82
N ALA A 8 29.72 -10.33 23.21
CA ALA A 8 28.44 -9.63 23.14
C ALA A 8 27.89 -9.52 21.70
N LEU A 9 28.76 -9.21 20.72
CA LEU A 9 28.38 -9.17 19.31
C LEU A 9 27.91 -10.54 18.80
N ALA A 10 28.62 -11.61 19.16
CA ALA A 10 28.25 -12.97 18.76
C ALA A 10 26.88 -13.38 19.33
N THR A 11 26.55 -12.97 20.56
CA THR A 11 25.23 -13.20 21.15
C THR A 11 24.14 -12.45 20.39
N ALA A 12 24.34 -11.16 20.09
CA ALA A 12 23.36 -10.37 19.35
C ALA A 12 23.09 -10.92 17.92
N VAL A 13 24.15 -11.39 17.24
CA VAL A 13 24.03 -12.04 15.93
C VAL A 13 23.19 -13.32 16.01
N ALA A 14 23.40 -14.15 17.03
CA ALA A 14 22.64 -15.39 17.22
C ALA A 14 21.16 -15.14 17.58
N GLU A 15 20.88 -14.08 18.34
CA GLU A 15 19.51 -13.65 18.64
C GLU A 15 18.79 -13.18 17.37
N LEU A 16 19.45 -12.38 16.53
CA LEU A 16 18.89 -11.91 15.26
C LEU A 16 18.66 -13.06 14.27
N ASP A 17 19.59 -14.01 14.17
CA ASP A 17 19.43 -15.25 13.41
C ASP A 17 18.15 -16.00 13.82
N THR A 18 17.95 -16.14 15.12
CA THR A 18 16.78 -16.84 15.68
C THR A 18 15.49 -16.09 15.34
N LEU A 19 15.49 -14.77 15.45
CA LEU A 19 14.33 -13.93 15.12
C LEU A 19 13.97 -14.00 13.63
N ILE A 20 14.96 -13.91 12.74
CA ILE A 20 14.77 -14.03 11.29
C ILE A 20 14.22 -15.42 10.94
N ALA A 21 14.82 -16.49 11.47
CA ALA A 21 14.38 -17.86 11.22
C ALA A 21 12.96 -18.12 11.74
N THR A 22 12.62 -17.62 12.93
CA THR A 22 11.27 -17.75 13.50
C THR A 22 10.25 -16.99 12.64
N THR A 23 10.57 -15.76 12.24
CA THR A 23 9.68 -14.94 11.39
C THR A 23 9.47 -15.59 10.02
N GLN A 24 10.53 -16.12 9.40
CA GLN A 24 10.44 -16.86 8.14
C GLN A 24 9.60 -18.14 8.27
N ALA A 25 9.69 -18.84 9.40
CA ALA A 25 8.89 -20.03 9.66
C ALA A 25 7.39 -19.73 9.82
N GLU A 26 7.03 -18.53 10.27
CA GLU A 26 5.63 -18.07 10.40
C GLU A 26 5.03 -17.50 9.09
N GLN A 27 5.87 -17.06 8.15
CA GLN A 27 5.43 -16.55 6.84
C GLN A 27 4.49 -17.48 6.05
N PRO A 28 4.68 -18.81 5.95
CA PRO A 28 3.73 -19.68 5.26
C PRO A 28 2.34 -19.71 5.93
N ALA A 29 2.26 -19.54 7.26
CA ALA A 29 0.98 -19.45 7.97
C ALA A 29 0.27 -18.10 7.73
N LEU A 30 1.02 -17.00 7.65
CA LEU A 30 0.53 -15.68 7.24
C LEU A 30 0.12 -15.62 5.76
N THR A 31 0.86 -16.30 4.90
CA THR A 31 0.60 -16.37 3.44
C THR A 31 -0.64 -17.22 3.13
N ALA A 32 -0.88 -18.29 3.90
CA ALA A 32 -2.07 -19.14 3.76
C ALA A 32 -3.39 -18.44 4.10
N LEU A 33 -3.35 -17.27 4.74
CA LEU A 33 -4.53 -16.44 5.05
C LEU A 33 -4.90 -15.44 3.93
N ARG A 34 -4.13 -15.35 2.83
CA ARG A 34 -4.41 -14.52 1.64
C ARG A 34 -5.07 -15.33 0.51
N PRO A 35 -5.96 -14.73 -0.31
CA PRO A 35 -6.23 -15.21 -1.66
C PRO A 35 -4.96 -15.04 -2.52
N ALA A 36 -4.65 -16.04 -3.34
CA ALA A 36 -3.36 -16.13 -4.05
C ALA A 36 -3.21 -15.12 -5.20
N GLU A 37 -2.25 -14.19 -5.12
CA GLU A 37 -1.45 -13.75 -6.30
C GLU A 37 -0.14 -13.02 -5.92
N GLN A 38 0.85 -13.10 -6.83
CA GLN A 38 2.32 -13.01 -6.68
C GLN A 38 2.91 -11.63 -6.27
N PRO A 39 4.12 -11.58 -5.63
CA PRO A 39 4.66 -10.36 -5.00
C PRO A 39 5.82 -9.65 -5.73
N ALA A 40 6.01 -8.35 -5.45
CA ALA A 40 7.29 -7.62 -5.48
C ALA A 40 7.21 -6.24 -4.76
N PRO A 41 8.27 -5.79 -4.05
CA PRO A 41 8.10 -5.27 -2.69
C PRO A 41 8.47 -3.79 -2.36
N VAL A 42 8.03 -3.39 -1.15
CA VAL A 42 7.91 -2.16 -0.31
C VAL A 42 9.26 -1.62 0.32
N LEU A 43 9.17 -0.84 1.42
CA LEU A 43 10.02 0.27 1.89
C LEU A 43 10.88 -0.01 3.16
N ALA A 44 11.71 0.97 3.57
CA ALA A 44 12.80 0.93 4.57
C ALA A 44 12.48 1.55 5.97
N GLY A 45 13.32 1.24 6.98
CA GLY A 45 13.28 1.82 8.33
C GLY A 45 14.66 2.01 8.98
N GLU A 46 14.88 3.18 9.58
CA GLU A 46 16.12 3.71 10.13
C GLU A 46 16.21 3.54 11.66
N SER A 47 17.12 2.71 12.15
CA SER A 47 17.69 2.81 13.52
C SER A 47 18.98 2.00 13.73
N LEU A 48 19.54 1.40 12.66
CA LEU A 48 20.77 0.60 12.72
C LEU A 48 22.05 1.44 12.62
N ALA A 49 21.94 2.71 12.19
CA ALA A 49 23.09 3.57 11.91
C ALA A 49 23.88 3.96 13.17
N ASP A 50 23.21 4.10 14.32
CA ASP A 50 23.87 4.59 15.55
C ASP A 50 24.77 3.53 16.22
N ALA A 51 24.46 2.24 16.08
CA ALA A 51 25.29 1.18 16.69
C ALA A 51 26.58 0.88 15.89
N VAL A 52 26.54 1.11 14.57
CA VAL A 52 27.69 0.90 13.66
C VAL A 52 28.68 2.07 13.74
N ALA A 53 28.19 3.29 14.00
CA ALA A 53 29.03 4.46 14.23
C ALA A 53 29.88 4.34 15.50
N ASP A 54 29.33 3.76 16.57
CA ASP A 54 30.02 3.62 17.86
C ASP A 54 31.11 2.52 17.82
N ALA A 55 30.87 1.43 17.05
CA ALA A 55 31.85 0.35 16.88
C ALA A 55 33.01 0.70 15.93
N SER A 56 32.78 1.61 14.96
CA SER A 56 33.78 2.02 13.98
C SER A 56 34.70 3.14 14.48
N ALA A 57 34.24 3.96 15.43
CA ALA A 57 35.02 5.01 16.06
C ALA A 57 36.16 4.47 16.96
N ASP A 58 35.95 3.33 17.64
CA ASP A 58 36.97 2.71 18.49
C ASP A 58 38.09 2.00 17.70
N ALA A 59 37.81 1.53 16.47
CA ALA A 59 38.80 0.85 15.63
C ALA A 59 39.79 1.81 14.94
N GLN A 60 39.42 3.07 14.72
CA GLN A 60 40.28 4.09 14.12
C GLN A 60 41.21 4.77 15.14
N ALA A 61 40.92 4.62 16.44
CA ALA A 61 41.75 5.19 17.51
C ALA A 61 43.03 4.37 17.79
N ASP A 62 43.04 3.05 17.53
CA ASP A 62 44.22 2.20 17.74
C ASP A 62 45.22 2.24 16.56
N ALA A 63 44.79 2.59 15.34
CA ALA A 63 45.67 2.67 14.16
C ALA A 63 46.50 3.97 14.08
N ALA A 64 46.13 5.02 14.84
CA ALA A 64 46.79 6.32 14.80
C ALA A 64 47.99 6.44 15.76
N ALA A 65 48.25 5.44 16.62
CA ALA A 65 49.33 5.48 17.61
C ALA A 65 50.69 4.94 17.10
N GLU A 66 50.76 4.30 15.91
CA GLU A 66 52.00 3.69 15.40
C GLU A 66 52.70 4.44 14.24
N GLN A 67 52.13 5.50 13.67
CA GLN A 67 52.77 6.21 12.55
C GLN A 67 53.12 7.65 12.88
N GLY A 68 54.18 7.81 13.68
CA GLY A 68 54.84 9.09 13.90
C GLY A 68 56.34 8.99 13.68
N ALA A 69 56.82 9.04 12.42
CA ALA A 69 58.19 9.45 12.09
C ALA A 69 58.44 9.58 10.57
N THR A 70 58.99 10.75 10.19
CA THR A 70 59.83 11.08 8.99
C THR A 70 59.15 11.01 7.61
N SER A 71 58.95 12.09 6.82
CA SER A 71 59.77 13.19 6.29
C SER A 71 60.62 12.88 5.05
N THR A 72 60.44 13.74 4.04
CA THR A 72 61.30 14.12 2.88
C THR A 72 61.19 13.41 1.51
N SER A 73 60.74 14.24 0.55
CA SER A 73 61.40 14.65 -0.69
C SER A 73 61.26 13.89 -2.02
N ASP A 74 60.86 14.71 -3.00
CA ASP A 74 61.22 14.81 -4.43
C ASP A 74 60.69 13.78 -5.45
N ASP A 75 59.76 14.30 -6.26
CA ASP A 75 59.32 13.81 -7.56
C ASP A 75 60.34 14.17 -8.68
N VAL A 76 60.72 13.18 -9.49
CA VAL A 76 61.03 13.38 -10.91
C VAL A 76 60.46 12.22 -11.72
N ALA A 77 59.55 12.57 -12.63
CA ALA A 77 58.96 11.69 -13.63
C ALA A 77 59.91 11.47 -14.83
N GLY A 78 59.83 10.29 -15.46
CA GLY A 78 60.49 10.02 -16.74
C GLY A 78 60.18 8.64 -17.30
N ALA A 79 59.44 8.62 -18.41
CA ALA A 79 58.91 7.46 -19.13
C ALA A 79 59.95 6.57 -19.83
N GLY A 80 59.57 5.34 -20.18
CA GLY A 80 60.31 4.50 -21.14
C GLY A 80 59.79 3.08 -21.31
N THR A 81 59.23 2.81 -22.49
CA THR A 81 58.76 1.51 -23.04
C THR A 81 59.87 0.54 -23.41
N ALA A 82 59.57 -0.78 -23.36
CA ALA A 82 59.78 -1.80 -24.41
C ALA A 82 60.39 -3.15 -23.96
N GLU A 83 59.99 -4.18 -24.70
CA GLU A 83 60.19 -5.64 -24.63
C GLU A 83 61.60 -6.19 -24.36
N GLY A 84 61.64 -7.44 -23.87
CA GLY A 84 62.64 -8.41 -24.34
C GLY A 84 63.21 -9.41 -23.32
N THR A 85 62.79 -10.67 -23.45
CA THR A 85 63.63 -11.90 -23.36
C THR A 85 64.17 -12.36 -21.98
N ALA A 86 63.82 -13.59 -21.60
CA ALA A 86 64.53 -14.39 -20.59
C ALA A 86 65.86 -14.96 -21.16
N PRO A 87 66.88 -15.29 -20.34
CA PRO A 87 66.90 -16.64 -19.76
C PRO A 87 67.52 -16.77 -18.34
N THR A 88 67.40 -18.00 -17.85
CA THR A 88 67.75 -18.67 -16.57
C THR A 88 69.17 -18.49 -16.02
N VAL A 89 69.35 -18.63 -14.68
CA VAL A 89 70.12 -19.70 -13.98
C VAL A 89 70.07 -19.53 -12.42
N ALA A 90 69.54 -20.57 -11.76
CA ALA A 90 69.93 -21.27 -10.52
C ALA A 90 70.22 -20.58 -9.14
N VAL A 91 69.42 -21.03 -8.15
CA VAL A 91 69.76 -21.60 -6.81
C VAL A 91 70.16 -20.67 -5.65
N SER A 92 69.23 -20.49 -4.69
CA SER A 92 69.31 -21.12 -3.35
C SER A 92 68.05 -20.86 -2.50
N PRO A 93 67.67 -21.79 -1.60
CA PRO A 93 66.44 -21.70 -0.83
C PRO A 93 66.73 -21.03 0.52
N SER A 94 66.16 -19.86 0.79
CA SER A 94 66.11 -19.34 2.15
C SER A 94 65.11 -18.20 2.26
N ALA A 95 63.94 -18.54 2.74
CA ALA A 95 63.19 -17.85 3.78
C ALA A 95 61.80 -18.46 3.72
N ALA A 96 61.44 -19.22 4.74
CA ALA A 96 60.03 -19.38 5.07
C ALA A 96 59.50 -17.94 5.19
N ALA A 97 58.66 -17.54 4.25
CA ALA A 97 57.80 -16.40 4.47
C ALA A 97 56.92 -16.83 5.64
N ASP A 98 57.22 -16.26 6.80
CA ASP A 98 56.32 -16.17 7.92
C ASP A 98 55.04 -15.53 7.36
N GLU A 99 54.03 -16.35 7.07
CA GLU A 99 52.67 -15.85 6.90
C GLU A 99 52.36 -15.10 8.20
N PRO A 100 51.97 -13.82 8.17
CA PRO A 100 51.63 -13.13 9.40
C PRO A 100 50.48 -13.91 10.02
N ASP A 101 50.70 -14.50 11.20
CA ASP A 101 49.66 -15.14 12.01
C ASP A 101 48.54 -14.11 12.17
N ALA A 102 47.50 -14.24 11.34
CA ALA A 102 46.36 -13.34 11.39
C ALA A 102 45.75 -13.50 12.78
N ASP A 103 45.67 -12.39 13.54
CA ASP A 103 45.11 -12.41 14.89
C ASP A 103 43.74 -13.13 14.84
N PRO A 104 43.58 -14.26 15.56
CA PRO A 104 42.33 -15.01 15.56
C PRO A 104 41.15 -14.14 16.00
N ALA A 105 41.38 -13.09 16.80
CA ALA A 105 40.34 -12.12 17.15
C ALA A 105 39.93 -11.24 15.95
N ALA A 106 40.88 -10.84 15.10
CA ALA A 106 40.60 -10.06 13.88
C ALA A 106 39.83 -10.89 12.84
N THR A 107 40.19 -12.18 12.70
CA THR A 107 39.48 -13.11 11.80
C THR A 107 38.04 -13.35 12.27
N LEU A 108 37.82 -13.52 13.57
CA LEU A 108 36.47 -13.66 14.13
C LEU A 108 35.65 -12.39 13.94
N LEU A 109 36.23 -11.21 14.16
CA LEU A 109 35.51 -9.94 13.97
C LEU A 109 35.08 -9.74 12.52
N ALA A 110 35.96 -10.02 11.55
CA ALA A 110 35.63 -9.95 10.13
C ALA A 110 34.45 -10.88 9.75
N ALA A 111 34.46 -12.12 10.26
CA ALA A 111 33.36 -13.06 10.06
C ALA A 111 32.04 -12.60 10.70
N GLN A 112 32.09 -11.96 11.88
CA GLN A 112 30.91 -11.39 12.52
C GLN A 112 30.34 -10.21 11.72
N VAL A 113 31.18 -9.34 11.16
CA VAL A 113 30.73 -8.22 10.32
C VAL A 113 30.04 -8.72 9.05
N GLU A 114 30.58 -9.74 8.39
CA GLU A 114 29.94 -10.35 7.21
C GLU A 114 28.60 -11.02 7.56
N ARG A 115 28.52 -11.66 8.74
CA ARG A 115 27.25 -12.23 9.23
C ARG A 115 26.21 -11.16 9.54
N VAL A 116 26.61 -10.04 10.17
CA VAL A 116 25.70 -8.90 10.42
C VAL A 116 25.20 -8.32 9.09
N ALA A 117 26.07 -8.19 8.08
CA ALA A 117 25.67 -7.71 6.76
C ALA A 117 24.64 -8.65 6.10
N THR A 118 24.87 -9.96 6.18
CA THR A 118 23.94 -10.98 5.69
C THR A 118 22.60 -10.91 6.40
N LEU A 119 22.60 -10.85 7.73
CA LEU A 119 21.37 -10.79 8.52
C LEU A 119 20.59 -9.50 8.31
N THR A 120 21.28 -8.39 8.07
CA THR A 120 20.63 -7.13 7.72
C THR A 120 19.88 -7.27 6.39
N ALA A 121 20.48 -7.91 5.39
CA ALA A 121 19.82 -8.16 4.11
C ALA A 121 18.63 -9.13 4.26
N GLU A 122 18.77 -10.19 5.05
CA GLU A 122 17.68 -11.14 5.33
C GLU A 122 16.52 -10.47 6.08
N LEU A 123 16.81 -9.64 7.09
CA LEU A 123 15.81 -8.88 7.83
C LEU A 123 15.04 -7.91 6.94
N GLN A 124 15.73 -7.23 6.02
CA GLN A 124 15.10 -6.36 5.04
C GLN A 124 14.10 -7.14 4.19
N VAL A 125 14.49 -8.30 3.65
CA VAL A 125 13.60 -9.16 2.86
C VAL A 125 12.39 -9.65 3.68
N VAL A 126 12.58 -10.04 4.93
CA VAL A 126 11.50 -10.54 5.80
C VAL A 126 10.51 -9.44 6.19
N THR A 127 11.03 -8.27 6.58
CA THR A 127 10.21 -7.08 6.86
C THR A 127 9.34 -6.75 5.67
N GLN A 128 9.94 -6.89 4.50
CA GLN A 128 9.36 -6.53 3.26
C GLN A 128 8.19 -7.43 2.86
N GLN A 129 8.41 -8.74 2.84
CA GLN A 129 7.37 -9.73 2.64
C GLN A 129 6.22 -9.57 3.64
N THR A 130 6.51 -9.18 4.88
CA THR A 130 5.48 -8.94 5.91
C THR A 130 4.60 -7.73 5.58
N GLN A 131 5.18 -6.64 5.07
CA GLN A 131 4.42 -5.46 4.63
C GLN A 131 3.50 -5.80 3.44
N GLU A 132 4.00 -6.53 2.45
CA GLU A 132 3.18 -6.99 1.32
C GLU A 132 2.03 -7.90 1.78
N ALA A 133 2.32 -8.85 2.69
CA ALA A 133 1.33 -9.73 3.29
C ALA A 133 0.21 -8.95 3.98
N ALA A 134 0.58 -7.97 4.81
CA ALA A 134 -0.36 -7.10 5.50
C ALA A 134 -1.21 -6.26 4.52
N ALA A 135 -0.59 -5.65 3.51
CA ALA A 135 -1.29 -4.83 2.52
C ALA A 135 -2.37 -5.63 1.77
N ALA A 136 -2.06 -6.86 1.39
CA ALA A 136 -3.03 -7.68 0.69
C ALA A 136 -4.06 -8.36 1.60
N ALA A 137 -3.72 -8.65 2.86
CA ALA A 137 -4.72 -9.03 3.86
C ALA A 137 -5.74 -7.90 4.05
N ALA A 138 -5.28 -6.64 4.11
CA ALA A 138 -6.15 -5.48 4.15
C ALA A 138 -7.01 -5.35 2.87
N ALA A 139 -6.42 -5.54 1.69
CA ALA A 139 -7.16 -5.51 0.43
C ALA A 139 -8.21 -6.63 0.33
N ALA A 140 -7.89 -7.84 0.80
CA ALA A 140 -8.82 -8.96 0.84
C ALA A 140 -9.97 -8.72 1.84
N ALA A 141 -9.67 -8.17 3.01
CA ALA A 141 -10.68 -7.78 4.00
C ALA A 141 -11.62 -6.70 3.44
N GLU A 142 -11.07 -5.72 2.73
CA GLU A 142 -11.84 -4.67 2.08
C GLU A 142 -12.74 -5.22 0.96
N ALA A 143 -12.23 -6.13 0.13
CA ALA A 143 -13.02 -6.80 -0.90
C ALA A 143 -14.18 -7.62 -0.28
N ALA A 144 -13.91 -8.35 0.80
CA ALA A 144 -14.93 -9.10 1.53
C ALA A 144 -15.99 -8.18 2.16
N ARG A 145 -15.57 -7.02 2.71
CA ARG A 145 -16.48 -6.00 3.25
C ARG A 145 -17.41 -5.46 2.15
N LYS A 146 -16.86 -5.08 1.00
CA LYS A 146 -17.65 -4.58 -0.15
C LYS A 146 -18.65 -5.62 -0.64
N GLU A 147 -18.23 -6.88 -0.77
CA GLU A 147 -19.12 -7.96 -1.19
C GLU A 147 -20.26 -8.21 -0.18
N ALA A 148 -19.96 -8.16 1.11
CA ALA A 148 -20.96 -8.28 2.16
C ALA A 148 -21.97 -7.10 2.13
N GLN A 149 -21.50 -5.88 1.87
CA GLN A 149 -22.38 -4.71 1.71
C GLN A 149 -23.27 -4.84 0.45
N ARG A 150 -22.69 -5.26 -0.67
CA ARG A 150 -23.39 -5.44 -1.95
C ARG A 150 -24.57 -6.41 -1.85
N THR A 151 -24.37 -7.51 -1.11
CA THR A 151 -25.36 -8.58 -0.92
C THR A 151 -26.19 -8.43 0.36
N SER A 152 -25.91 -7.42 1.20
CA SER A 152 -26.55 -7.24 2.51
C SER A 152 -28.08 -7.14 2.45
N LEU A 153 -28.62 -6.71 1.31
CA LEU A 153 -30.04 -6.46 1.13
C LEU A 153 -30.76 -7.49 0.24
N ASP A 154 -30.08 -8.55 -0.21
CA ASP A 154 -30.64 -9.54 -1.16
C ASP A 154 -31.86 -10.30 -0.61
N SER A 155 -32.04 -10.30 0.71
CA SER A 155 -33.19 -10.92 1.38
C SER A 155 -34.45 -10.05 1.45
N TYR A 156 -34.34 -8.75 1.11
CA TYR A 156 -35.46 -7.83 1.16
C TYR A 156 -36.08 -7.64 -0.23
N ASP A 157 -37.40 -7.67 -0.28
CA ASP A 157 -38.13 -7.25 -1.48
C ASP A 157 -37.92 -5.76 -1.73
N ASN A 158 -38.02 -5.36 -3.00
CA ASN A 158 -37.89 -3.97 -3.43
C ASN A 158 -38.88 -3.05 -2.70
N GLY A 159 -38.35 -2.05 -1.98
CA GLY A 159 -39.10 -1.12 -1.15
C GLY A 159 -39.53 -1.68 0.22
N GLN A 160 -39.02 -2.84 0.62
CA GLN A 160 -39.29 -3.47 1.93
C GLN A 160 -38.02 -3.63 2.78
N ILE A 161 -37.00 -2.80 2.54
CA ILE A 161 -35.78 -2.73 3.34
C ILE A 161 -36.07 -1.90 4.62
N PRO A 162 -35.77 -2.41 5.83
CA PRO A 162 -35.91 -1.65 7.06
C PRO A 162 -34.82 -0.57 7.14
N ALA A 163 -35.15 0.59 7.72
CA ALA A 163 -34.20 1.69 7.88
C ALA A 163 -32.93 1.30 8.63
N SER A 164 -33.01 0.32 9.55
CA SER A 164 -31.84 -0.21 10.28
C SER A 164 -30.84 -0.99 9.42
N ALA A 165 -31.22 -1.37 8.19
CA ALA A 165 -30.35 -2.03 7.23
C ALA A 165 -29.80 -1.04 6.17
N LEU A 166 -30.23 0.22 6.21
CA LEU A 166 -29.75 1.27 5.32
C LEU A 166 -28.73 2.15 6.06
N CYS A 167 -27.87 2.80 5.29
CA CYS A 167 -26.95 3.81 5.78
C CYS A 167 -27.42 5.20 5.35
N GLU A 168 -27.32 6.16 6.26
CA GLU A 168 -27.63 7.57 6.02
C GLU A 168 -26.42 8.30 5.41
N LEU A 169 -26.69 9.37 4.67
CA LEU A 169 -25.65 10.26 4.14
C LEU A 169 -25.35 11.39 5.14
N ASP A 170 -24.08 11.57 5.48
CA ASP A 170 -23.61 12.64 6.37
C ASP A 170 -23.85 14.03 5.74
N PHE A 171 -23.60 14.16 4.42
CA PHE A 171 -23.80 15.44 3.73
C PHE A 171 -25.27 15.76 3.42
N ALA A 172 -26.16 14.75 3.51
CA ALA A 172 -27.59 14.87 3.19
C ALA A 172 -28.46 14.10 4.21
N PRO A 173 -28.61 14.63 5.45
CA PRO A 173 -29.40 13.97 6.49
C PRO A 173 -30.83 13.65 6.06
N GLY A 174 -31.30 12.46 6.45
CA GLY A 174 -32.59 11.89 6.09
C GLY A 174 -32.61 11.12 4.77
N GLN A 175 -31.52 11.14 3.99
CA GLN A 175 -31.37 10.32 2.79
C GLN A 175 -30.67 9.01 3.13
N GLN A 176 -31.20 7.90 2.63
CA GLN A 176 -30.75 6.57 3.02
C GLN A 176 -30.54 5.68 1.79
N LEU A 177 -29.50 4.86 1.82
CA LEU A 177 -29.09 3.99 0.72
C LEU A 177 -28.56 2.65 1.28
N ARG A 178 -28.35 1.67 0.39
CA ARG A 178 -27.47 0.53 0.69
C ARG A 178 -26.09 1.07 1.08
N CYS A 179 -25.45 0.43 2.05
CA CYS A 179 -24.29 1.04 2.71
C CYS A 179 -23.06 1.25 1.81
N ASP A 180 -22.84 0.40 0.83
CA ASP A 180 -21.83 0.60 -0.22
C ASP A 180 -22.16 1.77 -1.14
N ALA A 181 -23.42 1.91 -1.56
CA ALA A 181 -23.89 3.03 -2.36
C ALA A 181 -23.76 4.35 -1.59
N ALA A 182 -24.10 4.36 -0.29
CA ALA A 182 -23.90 5.51 0.58
C ALA A 182 -22.42 5.90 0.67
N GLU A 183 -21.54 4.95 0.98
CA GLU A 183 -20.09 5.18 1.07
C GLU A 183 -19.50 5.72 -0.24
N ALA A 184 -19.92 5.16 -1.38
CA ALA A 184 -19.50 5.61 -2.69
C ALA A 184 -20.00 7.03 -3.00
N LEU A 185 -21.24 7.37 -2.61
CA LEU A 185 -21.80 8.70 -2.83
C LEU A 185 -21.15 9.77 -1.94
N GLU A 186 -20.76 9.41 -0.71
CA GLU A 186 -19.95 10.28 0.15
C GLU A 186 -18.62 10.63 -0.51
N GLN A 187 -17.90 9.62 -1.02
CA GLN A 187 -16.62 9.83 -1.71
C GLN A 187 -16.77 10.70 -2.97
N LEU A 188 -17.83 10.45 -3.76
CA LEU A 188 -18.16 11.27 -4.91
C LEU A 188 -18.47 12.71 -4.48
N ASN A 189 -19.25 12.90 -3.42
CA ASN A 189 -19.62 14.22 -2.92
C ASN A 189 -18.40 15.03 -2.44
N VAL A 190 -17.37 14.40 -1.88
CA VAL A 190 -16.10 15.07 -1.53
C VAL A 190 -15.47 15.73 -2.76
N GLU A 191 -15.35 15.01 -3.87
CA GLU A 191 -14.81 15.58 -5.11
C GLU A 191 -15.74 16.63 -5.73
N PHE A 192 -17.05 16.41 -5.67
CA PHE A 192 -18.04 17.38 -6.14
C PHE A 192 -17.97 18.70 -5.36
N ALA A 193 -17.89 18.61 -4.03
CA ALA A 193 -17.77 19.76 -3.15
C ALA A 193 -16.45 20.51 -3.36
N ALA A 194 -15.35 19.79 -3.64
CA ALA A 194 -14.09 20.42 -4.03
C ALA A 194 -14.19 21.18 -5.36
N ALA A 195 -14.96 20.67 -6.33
CA ALA A 195 -15.14 21.32 -7.63
C ALA A 195 -16.07 22.54 -7.59
N PHE A 196 -17.15 22.49 -6.79
CA PHE A 196 -18.22 23.50 -6.85
C PHE A 196 -18.42 24.32 -5.57
N GLY A 197 -17.70 24.00 -4.49
CA GLY A 197 -17.85 24.67 -3.19
C GLY A 197 -19.19 24.40 -2.50
N THR A 198 -19.96 23.40 -2.97
CA THR A 198 -21.24 22.97 -2.38
C THR A 198 -21.37 21.46 -2.50
N ASN A 199 -22.04 20.85 -1.53
CA ASN A 199 -22.44 19.44 -1.63
C ASN A 199 -23.46 19.23 -2.75
N LEU A 200 -23.57 17.97 -3.18
CA LEU A 200 -24.69 17.47 -3.94
C LEU A 200 -26.00 17.72 -3.19
N VAL A 201 -27.05 18.01 -3.95
CA VAL A 201 -28.41 18.10 -3.43
C VAL A 201 -29.12 16.81 -3.78
N ILE A 202 -29.60 16.07 -2.79
CA ILE A 202 -30.37 14.84 -2.99
C ILE A 202 -31.85 15.16 -2.77
N THR A 203 -32.68 14.85 -3.75
CA THR A 203 -34.13 15.06 -3.70
C THR A 203 -34.91 13.80 -3.39
N ASP A 204 -34.38 12.64 -3.78
CA ASP A 204 -34.93 11.32 -3.45
C ASP A 204 -33.80 10.28 -3.38
N SER A 205 -33.95 9.27 -2.51
CA SER A 205 -33.00 8.18 -2.32
C SER A 205 -33.77 6.86 -2.15
N TYR A 206 -33.65 6.15 -1.03
CA TYR A 206 -34.46 4.98 -0.76
C TYR A 206 -35.96 5.33 -0.73
N ARG A 207 -36.75 4.58 -1.51
CA ARG A 207 -38.21 4.73 -1.56
C ARG A 207 -38.88 3.41 -1.20
N SER A 208 -39.63 3.41 -0.09
CA SER A 208 -40.39 2.24 0.34
C SER A 208 -41.49 1.86 -0.67
N TYR A 209 -41.97 0.64 -0.58
CA TYR A 209 -43.01 0.10 -1.47
C TYR A 209 -44.28 0.95 -1.43
N SER A 210 -44.71 1.37 -0.23
CA SER A 210 -45.90 2.20 -0.06
C SER A 210 -45.72 3.60 -0.66
N GLN A 211 -44.54 4.20 -0.53
CA GLN A 211 -44.20 5.45 -1.20
C GLN A 211 -44.17 5.27 -2.73
N GLN A 212 -43.66 4.15 -3.24
CA GLN A 212 -43.67 3.84 -4.67
C GLN A 212 -45.10 3.67 -5.21
N VAL A 213 -46.00 3.02 -4.45
CA VAL A 213 -47.43 2.96 -4.78
C VAL A 213 -48.04 4.36 -4.83
N ALA A 214 -47.75 5.21 -3.85
CA ALA A 214 -48.24 6.59 -3.83
C ALA A 214 -47.72 7.40 -5.03
N CYS A 215 -46.43 7.27 -5.35
CA CYS A 215 -45.79 7.89 -6.53
C CYS A 215 -46.50 7.46 -7.82
N ARG A 216 -46.69 6.14 -8.03
CA ARG A 216 -47.35 5.60 -9.21
C ARG A 216 -48.80 6.06 -9.34
N ARG A 217 -49.53 6.16 -8.23
CA ARG A 217 -50.89 6.73 -8.21
C ARG A 217 -50.94 8.20 -8.58
N GLN A 218 -49.95 8.99 -8.14
CA GLN A 218 -49.93 10.44 -8.34
C GLN A 218 -49.37 10.85 -9.71
N LYS A 219 -48.28 10.20 -10.15
CA LYS A 219 -47.47 10.64 -11.30
C LYS A 219 -47.48 9.63 -12.46
N GLY A 220 -48.21 8.52 -12.34
CA GLY A 220 -48.36 7.53 -13.41
C GLY A 220 -47.02 6.95 -13.86
N SER A 221 -46.79 6.91 -15.17
CA SER A 221 -45.59 6.32 -15.80
C SER A 221 -44.28 7.03 -15.45
N LEU A 222 -44.32 8.19 -14.79
CA LEU A 222 -43.10 8.81 -14.26
C LEU A 222 -42.48 7.98 -13.13
N CYS A 223 -43.29 7.22 -12.39
CA CYS A 223 -42.78 6.30 -11.36
C CYS A 223 -42.78 4.87 -11.88
N ALA A 224 -41.71 4.12 -11.58
CA ALA A 224 -41.64 2.69 -11.87
C ALA A 224 -42.80 1.91 -11.25
N THR A 225 -43.03 0.69 -11.72
CA THR A 225 -44.05 -0.19 -11.14
C THR A 225 -43.64 -0.50 -9.69
N PRO A 226 -44.56 -0.48 -8.71
CA PRO A 226 -44.21 -0.83 -7.33
C PRO A 226 -43.53 -2.18 -7.26
N GLY A 227 -42.41 -2.25 -6.55
CA GLY A 227 -41.55 -3.43 -6.46
C GLY A 227 -40.49 -3.56 -7.57
N THR A 228 -40.37 -2.59 -8.48
CA THR A 228 -39.39 -2.65 -9.58
C THR A 228 -38.51 -1.39 -9.69
N SER A 229 -38.45 -0.54 -8.66
CA SER A 229 -37.71 0.73 -8.72
C SER A 229 -36.33 0.58 -8.11
N ASN A 230 -35.27 1.11 -8.75
CA ASN A 230 -33.94 1.10 -8.15
C ASN A 230 -33.86 1.91 -6.83
N HIS A 231 -34.73 2.91 -6.65
CA HIS A 231 -34.93 3.56 -5.34
C HIS A 231 -35.38 2.57 -4.25
N GLY A 232 -36.22 1.59 -4.61
CA GLY A 232 -36.65 0.54 -3.68
C GLY A 232 -35.55 -0.47 -3.36
N GLY A 233 -34.45 -0.50 -4.12
CA GLY A 233 -33.26 -1.28 -3.79
C GLY A 233 -32.23 -0.51 -2.96
N GLY A 234 -32.45 0.78 -2.68
CA GLY A 234 -31.48 1.63 -1.98
C GLY A 234 -30.22 1.94 -2.81
N VAL A 235 -30.31 1.84 -4.14
CA VAL A 235 -29.16 2.00 -5.06
C VAL A 235 -29.41 3.08 -6.11
N ALA A 236 -30.34 4.00 -5.87
CA ALA A 236 -30.61 5.12 -6.76
C ALA A 236 -30.83 6.41 -5.99
N VAL A 237 -30.43 7.52 -6.60
CA VAL A 237 -30.71 8.87 -6.12
C VAL A 237 -31.26 9.74 -7.24
N ASP A 238 -32.14 10.66 -6.87
CA ASP A 238 -32.55 11.78 -7.72
C ASP A 238 -31.85 13.06 -7.23
N LEU A 239 -30.99 13.65 -8.07
CA LEU A 239 -30.22 14.85 -7.75
C LEU A 239 -31.01 16.13 -8.00
N GLY A 240 -30.85 17.11 -7.12
CA GLY A 240 -31.37 18.47 -7.24
C GLY A 240 -30.31 19.48 -7.69
N GLY A 241 -30.56 20.75 -7.37
CA GLY A 241 -29.61 21.83 -7.66
C GLY A 241 -29.35 21.98 -9.16
N ARG A 242 -28.10 22.31 -9.54
CA ARG A 242 -27.76 22.41 -10.97
C ARG A 242 -27.53 21.03 -11.58
N ALA A 243 -27.23 20.00 -10.81
CA ALA A 243 -27.14 18.62 -11.30
C ALA A 243 -28.49 18.05 -11.80
N TYR A 244 -29.63 18.69 -11.48
CA TYR A 244 -30.97 18.24 -11.89
C TYR A 244 -31.23 18.27 -13.40
N SER A 245 -30.49 19.06 -14.19
CA SER A 245 -30.81 19.33 -15.60
C SER A 245 -29.63 19.07 -16.53
N PHE A 246 -29.93 18.57 -17.74
CA PHE A 246 -28.92 18.40 -18.79
C PHE A 246 -28.21 19.71 -19.13
N GLY A 247 -26.92 19.62 -19.46
CA GLY A 247 -26.12 20.73 -19.98
C GLY A 247 -25.74 21.79 -18.95
N THR A 248 -26.00 21.54 -17.66
CA THR A 248 -25.39 22.33 -16.60
C THR A 248 -23.97 21.83 -16.33
N ASP A 249 -23.12 22.72 -15.83
CA ASP A 249 -21.78 22.40 -15.36
C ASP A 249 -21.74 21.26 -14.35
N GLN A 250 -22.63 21.27 -13.35
CA GLN A 250 -22.70 20.23 -12.32
C GLN A 250 -23.16 18.88 -12.90
N HIS A 251 -24.15 18.86 -13.79
CA HIS A 251 -24.60 17.62 -14.43
C HIS A 251 -23.52 17.04 -15.36
N ASP A 252 -22.88 17.88 -16.16
CA ASP A 252 -21.83 17.44 -17.08
C ASP A 252 -20.57 16.98 -16.31
N TRP A 253 -20.29 17.59 -15.16
CA TRP A 253 -19.28 17.07 -14.24
C TRP A 253 -19.66 15.70 -13.68
N MET A 254 -20.91 15.48 -13.28
CA MET A 254 -21.37 14.16 -12.84
C MET A 254 -21.17 13.11 -13.95
N LEU A 255 -21.52 13.44 -15.19
CA LEU A 255 -21.31 12.54 -16.35
C LEU A 255 -19.85 12.14 -16.55
N ALA A 256 -18.92 13.05 -16.29
CA ALA A 256 -17.50 12.81 -16.48
C ALA A 256 -16.84 12.07 -15.31
N ASN A 257 -17.42 12.11 -14.11
CA ASN A 257 -16.72 11.72 -12.87
C ASN A 257 -17.41 10.62 -12.07
N ALA A 258 -18.74 10.54 -12.09
CA ALA A 258 -19.51 9.66 -11.20
C ALA A 258 -19.19 8.17 -11.37
N GLU A 259 -18.86 7.75 -12.59
CA GLU A 259 -18.60 6.34 -12.90
C GLU A 259 -17.37 5.79 -12.16
N ARG A 260 -16.39 6.64 -11.83
CA ARG A 260 -15.22 6.27 -11.00
C ARG A 260 -15.63 5.82 -9.59
N PHE A 261 -16.81 6.22 -9.14
CA PHE A 261 -17.40 5.88 -7.85
C PHE A 261 -18.55 4.88 -8.00
N GLY A 262 -18.72 4.25 -9.17
CA GLY A 262 -19.80 3.31 -9.40
C GLY A 262 -21.19 3.94 -9.56
N TRP A 263 -21.29 5.25 -9.72
CA TRP A 263 -22.55 5.94 -10.00
C TRP A 263 -22.67 6.27 -11.48
N THR A 264 -23.82 5.97 -12.10
CA THR A 264 -24.04 6.22 -13.53
C THR A 264 -25.38 6.87 -13.80
N LEU A 265 -25.43 7.67 -14.88
CA LEU A 265 -26.69 8.03 -15.52
C LEU A 265 -27.04 6.93 -16.52
N PRO A 266 -28.06 6.09 -16.24
CA PRO A 266 -28.39 4.95 -17.08
C PRO A 266 -28.67 5.37 -18.51
N SER A 267 -28.34 4.53 -19.49
CA SER A 267 -28.50 4.87 -20.91
C SER A 267 -29.93 5.25 -21.29
N TRP A 268 -30.93 4.64 -20.65
CA TRP A 268 -32.34 4.97 -20.83
C TRP A 268 -32.71 6.36 -20.29
N ALA A 269 -31.97 6.86 -19.28
CA ALA A 269 -32.17 8.14 -18.61
C ALA A 269 -31.40 9.30 -19.27
N ARG A 270 -30.48 9.02 -20.19
CA ARG A 270 -29.72 10.04 -20.92
C ARG A 270 -30.64 10.87 -21.83
N ALA A 271 -30.12 12.02 -22.30
CA ALA A 271 -30.86 12.95 -23.17
C ALA A 271 -31.45 12.29 -24.44
N THR A 272 -30.77 11.27 -24.98
CA THR A 272 -31.21 10.49 -26.14
C THR A 272 -31.86 9.15 -25.77
N GLY A 273 -32.10 8.92 -24.48
CA GLY A 273 -32.66 7.69 -23.95
C GLY A 273 -34.17 7.58 -24.13
N SER A 274 -34.74 6.41 -23.78
CA SER A 274 -36.17 6.14 -23.91
C SER A 274 -37.03 6.92 -22.92
N LYS A 275 -36.44 7.38 -21.80
CA LYS A 275 -37.10 8.19 -20.77
C LYS A 275 -36.06 9.12 -20.14
N PRO A 276 -35.76 10.27 -20.76
CA PRO A 276 -34.72 11.17 -20.26
C PRO A 276 -35.02 11.67 -18.84
N GLU A 277 -34.11 11.39 -17.91
CA GLU A 277 -34.18 11.73 -16.48
C GLU A 277 -32.79 12.17 -16.00
N PRO A 278 -32.37 13.42 -16.28
CA PRO A 278 -31.01 13.92 -15.95
C PRO A 278 -30.67 13.85 -14.47
N TRP A 279 -31.69 13.92 -13.62
CA TRP A 279 -31.55 13.84 -12.17
C TRP A 279 -31.34 12.41 -11.66
N HIS A 280 -31.61 11.36 -12.45
CA HIS A 280 -31.65 9.99 -11.94
C HIS A 280 -30.30 9.29 -12.08
N TRP A 281 -29.69 8.93 -10.96
CA TRP A 281 -28.40 8.25 -10.92
C TRP A 281 -28.51 6.92 -10.20
N GLU A 282 -27.90 5.88 -10.76
CA GLU A 282 -27.92 4.52 -10.24
C GLU A 282 -26.51 4.10 -9.82
N PHE A 283 -26.41 3.46 -8.66
CA PHE A 283 -25.21 2.80 -8.22
C PHE A 283 -25.12 1.40 -8.85
N VAL A 284 -24.00 1.09 -9.47
CA VAL A 284 -23.74 -0.17 -10.22
C VAL A 284 -22.56 -0.98 -9.66
N GLY A 285 -22.01 -0.56 -8.51
CA GLY A 285 -20.98 -1.28 -7.75
C GLY A 285 -21.54 -2.37 -6.84
#